data_AF-A0A8E2ECS1-F1
#
_entry.id   AF-A0A8E2ECS1-F1
#
_cell.length_a   1.000
_cell.length_b   1.000
_cell.length_c   1.000
_cell.angle_alpha   90.00
_cell.angle_beta   90.00
_cell.angle_gamma   90.00
#
_symmetry.space_group_name_H-M   'P 1'
#
loop_
_entity.id
_entity.type
_entity.pdbx_description
1 polymer ?
#
loop_
_entity_poly.entity_id
_entity_poly.type
_entity_poly.pdbx_seq_one_letter_code
_entity_poly.pdbx_strand_id
1 'polypeptide(L)'
;MRHLQSSCSQGTGSGCLNTHPNHPPLQHTSTPAFITKTPPDPHSSNTNNPTLSTLLLAEQFTIVETLGIFTCAVCLPLQHAGNFADNFRKGRWGREGDKRGERFCIACGTWPPKGGDKRLRYKKGDAWTRFGLVYVNCKVCIVVKRGMKERRGCEVCPGCWDKGKGRI
;
A
#
# COMPACT_ATOMS: atom_id res chain seq x y z
N MET A 1 19.56 42.09 38.61
CA MET A 1 18.48 43.02 38.99
C MET A 1 17.18 42.57 38.33
N ARG A 2 16.12 42.52 39.13
CA ARG A 2 14.70 42.21 38.83
C ARG A 2 14.31 40.74 38.62
N HIS A 3 13.90 40.17 39.76
CA HIS A 3 12.79 39.24 39.92
C HIS A 3 11.51 39.69 39.18
N LEU A 4 10.67 38.71 38.80
CA LEU A 4 9.26 38.67 39.22
C LEU A 4 8.70 37.24 39.10
N GLN A 5 8.33 36.71 40.26
CA GLN A 5 7.43 35.58 40.46
C GLN A 5 5.98 36.01 40.16
N SER A 6 5.06 35.03 40.15
CA SER A 6 3.71 35.07 40.74
C SER A 6 2.62 34.59 39.76
N SER A 7 1.54 33.89 40.11
CA SER A 7 1.09 32.97 41.17
C SER A 7 -0.37 32.61 40.80
N CYS A 8 -0.86 31.44 41.24
CA CYS A 8 -2.27 31.12 41.55
C CYS A 8 -3.30 31.13 40.37
N SER A 9 -4.33 30.28 40.32
CA SER A 9 -5.23 29.90 41.41
C SER A 9 -6.00 28.61 41.11
N GLN A 10 -6.31 27.90 42.18
CA GLN A 10 -7.22 26.76 42.29
C GLN A 10 -8.68 27.19 42.08
N GLY A 11 -9.52 26.26 41.60
CA GLY A 11 -10.98 26.36 41.61
C GLY A 11 -11.58 25.03 42.06
N THR A 12 -11.98 24.97 43.32
CA THR A 12 -12.69 23.88 44.00
C THR A 12 -14.21 24.06 43.93
N GLY A 13 -14.97 22.96 43.91
CA GLY A 13 -16.40 22.91 44.28
C GLY A 13 -17.13 21.82 43.48
N SER A 14 -17.34 20.60 44.00
CA SER A 14 -18.29 20.15 45.05
C SER A 14 -19.76 20.08 44.61
N GLY A 15 -20.33 18.87 44.75
CA GLY A 15 -21.75 18.58 44.94
C GLY A 15 -22.48 18.08 43.68
N CYS A 16 -23.36 17.07 43.71
CA CYS A 16 -23.95 16.27 44.76
C CYS A 16 -24.50 14.97 44.16
N LEU A 17 -24.65 13.97 45.02
CA LEU A 17 -25.41 12.72 44.82
C LEU A 17 -26.78 12.96 44.18
N ASN A 18 -27.23 12.00 43.38
CA ASN A 18 -28.64 11.62 43.34
C ASN A 18 -28.79 10.10 43.34
N THR A 19 -29.55 9.65 44.32
CA THR A 19 -29.95 8.27 44.60
C THR A 19 -31.44 8.12 44.25
N HIS A 20 -31.86 6.88 43.98
CA HIS A 20 -33.23 6.31 43.93
C HIS A 20 -33.96 6.26 42.58
N PRO A 21 -34.95 5.33 42.40
CA PRO A 21 -35.21 4.06 43.09
C PRO A 21 -35.45 2.84 42.15
N ASN A 22 -35.51 1.67 42.79
CA ASN A 22 -35.98 0.36 42.34
C ASN A 22 -37.12 0.35 41.30
N HIS A 23 -36.99 -0.52 40.29
CA HIS A 23 -38.09 -1.08 39.50
C HIS A 23 -38.31 -2.56 39.90
N PRO A 24 -39.55 -3.03 40.13
CA PRO A 24 -39.85 -4.42 40.43
C PRO A 24 -39.86 -5.34 39.19
N PRO A 25 -39.73 -6.68 39.36
CA PRO A 25 -39.60 -7.65 38.28
C PRO A 25 -40.92 -8.36 37.88
N LEU A 26 -40.82 -9.24 36.86
CA LEU A 26 -41.80 -10.19 36.29
C LEU A 26 -42.60 -9.59 35.10
N GLN A 27 -42.76 -10.23 33.93
CA GLN A 27 -43.20 -11.60 33.70
C GLN A 27 -42.67 -12.22 32.38
N HIS A 28 -42.99 -13.50 32.27
CA HIS A 28 -42.46 -14.57 31.44
C HIS A 28 -43.11 -14.67 30.05
N THR A 29 -42.65 -15.67 29.29
CA THR A 29 -43.13 -16.19 27.99
C THR A 29 -42.55 -15.45 26.78
N SER A 30 -41.80 -16.08 25.87
CA SER A 30 -41.94 -17.42 25.29
C SER A 30 -40.63 -17.85 24.58
N THR A 31 -40.25 -19.11 24.73
CA THR A 31 -39.31 -19.86 23.86
C THR A 31 -40.14 -20.86 23.04
N PRO A 32 -39.72 -21.43 21.89
CA PRO A 32 -38.48 -21.21 21.12
C PRO A 32 -38.70 -21.04 19.60
N ALA A 33 -37.89 -20.22 18.94
CA ALA A 33 -37.59 -20.45 17.53
C ALA A 33 -36.32 -21.28 17.46
N PHE A 34 -36.46 -22.51 16.96
CA PHE A 34 -35.36 -23.39 16.58
C PHE A 34 -34.35 -22.61 15.73
N ILE A 35 -33.18 -22.30 16.30
CA ILE A 35 -32.03 -21.92 15.49
C ILE A 35 -31.50 -23.22 14.91
N THR A 36 -31.93 -23.51 13.68
CA THR A 36 -31.23 -24.45 12.80
C THR A 36 -29.80 -23.95 12.72
N LYS A 37 -28.88 -24.62 13.42
CA LYS A 37 -27.44 -24.43 13.24
C LYS A 37 -27.13 -24.90 11.82
N THR A 38 -27.17 -23.98 10.87
CA THR A 38 -26.54 -24.21 9.56
C THR A 38 -25.07 -24.54 9.85
N PRO A 39 -24.53 -25.66 9.34
CA PRO A 39 -23.12 -25.97 9.48
C PRO A 39 -22.30 -24.79 8.91
N PRO A 40 -21.24 -24.33 9.59
CA PRO A 40 -20.39 -23.30 9.03
C PRO A 40 -19.80 -23.82 7.71
N ASP A 41 -19.98 -23.03 6.65
CA ASP A 41 -19.40 -23.30 5.34
C ASP A 41 -17.89 -23.58 5.47
N PRO A 42 -17.36 -24.62 4.80
CA PRO A 42 -15.93 -24.99 4.85
C PRO A 42 -15.00 -23.99 4.13
N HIS A 43 -15.51 -22.81 3.75
CA HIS A 43 -14.75 -21.74 3.09
C HIS A 43 -14.49 -20.51 3.99
N SER A 44 -14.45 -20.70 5.31
CA SER A 44 -13.90 -19.70 6.23
C SER A 44 -12.37 -19.60 6.06
N SER A 45 -11.98 -18.94 4.97
CA SER A 45 -10.61 -18.48 4.77
C SER A 45 -10.43 -17.21 5.58
N ASN A 46 -9.56 -17.31 6.59
CA ASN A 46 -9.06 -16.25 7.47
C ASN A 46 -9.11 -14.84 6.82
N THR A 47 -10.11 -14.03 7.18
CA THR A 47 -10.48 -12.75 6.55
C THR A 47 -9.55 -11.56 6.88
N ASN A 48 -8.35 -11.83 7.41
CA ASN A 48 -7.47 -10.79 7.94
C ASN A 48 -6.42 -10.28 6.94
N ASN A 49 -6.41 -10.74 5.69
CA ASN A 49 -5.46 -10.26 4.69
C ASN A 49 -6.10 -9.14 3.84
N PRO A 50 -5.55 -7.92 3.82
CA PRO A 50 -6.11 -6.84 3.03
C PRO A 50 -6.13 -7.18 1.53
N THR A 51 -7.28 -6.95 0.89
CA THR A 51 -7.43 -7.12 -0.55
C THR A 51 -6.82 -5.94 -1.31
N LEU A 52 -6.45 -6.14 -2.58
CA LEU A 52 -5.99 -5.06 -3.46
C LEU A 52 -6.99 -3.89 -3.50
N SER A 53 -8.28 -4.19 -3.59
CA SER A 53 -9.33 -3.16 -3.60
C SER A 53 -9.35 -2.34 -2.31
N THR A 54 -9.22 -2.99 -1.15
CA THR A 54 -9.15 -2.32 0.17
C THR A 54 -7.93 -1.39 0.25
N LEU A 55 -6.79 -1.82 -0.27
CA LEU A 55 -5.54 -1.04 -0.25
C LEU A 55 -5.58 0.14 -1.22
N LEU A 56 -6.17 -0.05 -2.41
CA LEU A 56 -6.40 1.03 -3.37
C LEU A 56 -7.37 2.09 -2.83
N LEU A 57 -8.34 1.71 -2.00
CA LEU A 57 -9.18 2.68 -1.28
C LEU A 57 -8.36 3.41 -0.20
N ALA A 58 -7.49 2.70 0.52
CA ALA A 58 -6.63 3.31 1.53
C ALA A 58 -5.67 4.37 0.97
N GLU A 59 -5.30 4.26 -0.31
CA GLU A 59 -4.51 5.29 -1.01
C GLU A 59 -5.19 6.67 -1.10
N GLN A 60 -6.51 6.74 -0.94
CA GLN A 60 -7.27 7.99 -1.02
C GLN A 60 -7.27 8.78 0.30
N PHE A 61 -6.78 8.19 1.40
CA PHE A 61 -6.65 8.92 2.65
C PHE A 61 -5.56 9.99 2.53
N THR A 62 -5.86 11.21 2.96
CA THR A 62 -4.96 12.38 2.88
C THR A 62 -3.60 12.13 3.50
N ILE A 63 -3.55 11.38 4.62
CA ILE A 63 -2.27 11.02 5.27
C ILE A 63 -1.42 10.10 4.38
N VAL A 64 -2.03 9.13 3.70
CA VAL A 64 -1.36 8.19 2.79
C VAL A 64 -0.90 8.91 1.53
N GLU A 65 -1.69 9.86 1.05
CA GLU A 65 -1.33 10.74 -0.05
C GLU A 65 -0.12 11.61 0.29
N THR A 66 -0.17 12.31 1.43
CA THR A 66 0.89 13.22 1.90
C THR A 66 2.22 12.48 2.11
N LEU A 67 2.16 11.24 2.62
CA LEU A 67 3.34 10.39 2.79
C LEU A 67 3.83 9.75 1.48
N GLY A 68 3.14 9.98 0.37
CA GLY A 68 3.50 9.45 -0.94
C GLY A 68 3.46 7.92 -0.96
N ILE A 69 2.43 7.30 -0.38
CA ILE A 69 2.32 5.85 -0.25
C ILE A 69 1.37 5.29 -1.32
N PHE A 70 1.76 4.18 -1.95
CA PHE A 70 1.04 3.49 -3.01
C PHE A 70 0.98 1.98 -2.74
N THR A 71 -0.04 1.33 -3.29
CA THR A 71 -0.25 -0.12 -3.21
C THR A 71 0.53 -0.83 -4.31
N CYS A 72 1.15 -1.95 -3.96
CA CYS A 72 1.70 -2.90 -4.92
C CYS A 72 0.71 -4.05 -5.12
N ALA A 73 0.28 -4.29 -6.36
CA ALA A 73 -0.64 -5.37 -6.72
C ALA A 73 -0.05 -6.79 -6.58
N VAL A 74 1.26 -6.89 -6.40
CA VAL A 74 1.97 -8.17 -6.30
C VAL A 74 2.17 -8.58 -4.85
N CYS A 75 2.81 -7.73 -4.03
CA CYS A 75 3.07 -8.07 -2.64
C CYS A 75 1.89 -7.75 -1.72
N LEU A 76 1.03 -6.78 -2.08
CA LEU A 76 -0.11 -6.25 -1.30
C LEU A 76 0.20 -5.35 -0.08
N PRO A 77 1.45 -5.01 0.28
CA PRO A 77 1.68 -3.85 1.13
C PRO A 77 1.47 -2.49 0.45
N LEU A 78 1.12 -1.51 1.28
CA LEU A 78 1.39 -0.10 1.04
C LEU A 78 2.90 0.17 1.09
N GLN A 79 3.40 0.94 0.12
CA GLN A 79 4.82 1.15 -0.13
C GLN A 79 5.07 2.61 -0.48
N HIS A 80 6.22 3.17 -0.09
CA HIS A 80 6.58 4.53 -0.48
C HIS A 80 6.75 4.67 -2.00
N ALA A 81 6.43 5.84 -2.54
CA ALA A 81 6.52 6.18 -3.95
C ALA A 81 7.90 5.89 -4.56
N GLY A 82 8.97 6.04 -3.77
CA GLY A 82 10.34 5.75 -4.15
C GLY A 82 10.63 4.27 -4.46
N ASN A 83 9.70 3.37 -4.10
CA ASN A 83 9.76 1.95 -4.41
C ASN A 83 9.06 1.60 -5.73
N PHE A 84 8.48 2.58 -6.43
CA PHE A 84 7.83 2.40 -7.72
C PHE A 84 8.59 3.12 -8.83
N ALA A 85 8.35 2.72 -10.08
CA ALA A 85 8.78 3.50 -11.23
C ALA A 85 8.05 4.85 -11.27
N ASP A 86 8.69 5.90 -11.79
CA ASP A 86 8.12 7.25 -11.79
C ASP A 86 6.81 7.32 -12.61
N ASN A 87 6.67 6.47 -13.64
CA ASN A 87 5.44 6.38 -14.44
C ASN A 87 4.26 5.78 -13.65
N PHE A 88 4.51 4.97 -12.62
CA PHE A 88 3.46 4.45 -11.75
C PHE A 88 2.91 5.50 -10.78
N ARG A 89 3.50 6.69 -10.73
CA ARG A 89 3.08 7.78 -9.84
C ARG A 89 2.20 8.82 -10.53
N LYS A 90 1.89 8.64 -11.82
CA LYS A 90 1.21 9.63 -12.66
C LYS A 90 0.36 9.01 -13.77
N GLY A 91 -0.52 9.82 -14.35
CA GLY A 91 -1.36 9.42 -15.49
C GLY A 91 -2.23 8.21 -15.18
N ARG A 92 -2.36 7.29 -16.15
CA ARG A 92 -3.19 6.07 -16.04
C ARG A 92 -2.84 5.15 -14.87
N TRP A 93 -1.60 5.21 -14.37
CA TRP A 93 -1.20 4.41 -13.20
C TRP A 93 -1.17 5.23 -11.91
N GLY A 94 -1.51 6.52 -11.93
CA GLY A 94 -1.59 7.36 -10.74
C GLY A 94 -2.74 6.97 -9.80
N ARG A 95 -2.94 7.71 -8.70
CA ARG A 95 -3.99 7.43 -7.71
C ARG A 95 -5.40 7.37 -8.33
N GLU A 96 -5.67 8.32 -9.23
CA GLU A 96 -6.94 8.41 -9.97
C GLU A 96 -6.92 7.71 -11.33
N GLY A 97 -5.87 6.95 -11.62
CA GLY A 97 -5.72 6.27 -12.89
C GLY A 97 -6.53 4.98 -12.98
N ASP A 98 -7.05 4.67 -14.16
CA ASP A 98 -7.78 3.43 -14.48
C ASP A 98 -6.92 2.16 -14.30
N LYS A 99 -5.59 2.29 -14.48
CA LYS A 99 -4.61 1.21 -14.31
C LYS A 99 -3.91 1.22 -12.96
N ARG A 100 -4.45 1.91 -11.96
CA ARG A 100 -3.85 1.97 -10.61
C ARG A 100 -3.63 0.60 -9.96
N GLY A 101 -4.53 -0.35 -10.24
CA GLY A 101 -4.43 -1.73 -9.77
C GLY A 101 -3.37 -2.59 -10.50
N GLU A 102 -2.73 -2.06 -11.55
CA GLU A 102 -1.65 -2.75 -12.26
C GLU A 102 -0.25 -2.34 -11.75
N ARG A 103 -0.17 -1.48 -10.72
CA ARG A 103 1.12 -1.04 -10.16
C ARG A 103 1.83 -2.16 -9.42
N PHE A 104 3.14 -2.20 -9.56
CA PHE A 104 4.01 -3.06 -8.77
C PHE A 104 5.28 -2.32 -8.35
N CYS A 105 5.80 -2.65 -7.18
CA CYS A 105 7.06 -2.07 -6.71
C CYS A 105 8.24 -2.64 -7.50
N ILE A 106 9.37 -1.93 -7.50
CA ILE A 106 10.57 -2.30 -8.24
C ILE A 106 11.11 -3.67 -7.81
N ALA A 107 11.01 -3.98 -6.51
CA ALA A 107 11.42 -5.27 -5.98
C ALA A 107 10.58 -6.42 -6.58
N CYS A 108 9.25 -6.34 -6.51
CA CYS A 108 8.37 -7.33 -7.14
C CYS A 108 8.53 -7.37 -8.66
N GLY A 109 8.78 -6.23 -9.29
CA GLY A 109 8.99 -6.14 -10.73
C GLY A 109 10.28 -6.82 -11.19
N THR A 110 11.32 -6.80 -10.35
CA THR A 110 12.63 -7.40 -10.64
C THR A 110 12.70 -8.86 -10.21
N TRP A 111 12.13 -9.16 -9.05
CA TRP A 111 12.14 -10.47 -8.39
C TRP A 111 10.71 -10.90 -8.09
N PRO A 112 9.94 -11.28 -9.12
CA PRO A 112 8.54 -11.64 -8.92
C PRO A 112 8.42 -12.91 -8.06
N PRO A 113 7.45 -12.97 -7.13
CA PRO A 113 7.14 -14.19 -6.40
C PRO A 113 6.84 -15.35 -7.35
N LYS A 114 7.20 -16.57 -6.95
CA LYS A 114 6.85 -17.78 -7.71
C LYS A 114 5.32 -17.88 -7.82
N GLY A 115 4.80 -18.07 -9.02
CA GLY A 115 3.36 -18.17 -9.29
C GLY A 115 2.60 -16.83 -9.34
N GLY A 116 3.26 -15.69 -9.16
CA GLY A 116 2.64 -14.37 -9.33
C GLY A 116 2.28 -14.06 -10.79
N ASP A 117 1.46 -13.02 -11.00
CA ASP A 117 1.05 -12.60 -12.35
C ASP A 117 2.28 -12.22 -13.20
N LYS A 118 2.50 -12.98 -14.28
CA LYS A 118 3.62 -12.80 -15.20
C LYS A 118 3.59 -11.45 -15.94
N ARG A 119 2.45 -10.75 -15.93
CA ARG A 119 2.28 -9.41 -16.50
C ARG A 119 2.84 -8.31 -15.59
N LEU A 120 2.90 -8.54 -14.27
CA LEU A 120 3.30 -7.55 -13.27
C LEU A 120 4.80 -7.66 -12.94
N ARG A 121 5.64 -7.58 -13.97
CA ARG A 121 7.11 -7.61 -13.84
C ARG A 121 7.80 -6.86 -14.95
N TYR A 122 9.06 -6.48 -14.71
CA TYR A 122 9.95 -5.98 -15.76
C TYR A 122 10.48 -7.16 -16.58
N LYS A 123 10.09 -7.22 -17.85
CA LYS A 123 10.60 -8.17 -18.83
C LYS A 123 12.05 -7.85 -19.18
N LYS A 124 12.72 -8.80 -19.84
CA LYS A 124 14.04 -8.55 -20.45
C LYS A 124 13.89 -7.43 -21.48
N GLY A 125 14.78 -6.45 -21.41
CA GLY A 125 14.75 -5.25 -22.24
C GLY A 125 13.90 -4.12 -21.67
N ASP A 126 13.07 -4.36 -20.66
CA ASP A 126 12.26 -3.28 -20.10
C ASP A 126 13.15 -2.23 -19.44
N ALA A 127 12.84 -0.97 -19.73
CA ALA A 127 13.43 0.19 -19.10
C ALA A 127 12.38 0.93 -18.27
N TRP A 128 12.79 1.43 -17.11
CA TRP A 128 11.94 2.24 -16.25
C TRP A 128 12.75 3.37 -15.63
N THR A 129 12.07 4.40 -15.12
CA THR A 129 12.71 5.49 -14.40
C THR A 129 12.41 5.41 -12.92
N ARG A 130 13.41 5.73 -12.09
CA ARG A 130 13.27 5.88 -10.64
C ARG A 130 14.04 7.12 -10.23
N PHE A 131 13.35 8.09 -9.65
CA PHE A 131 13.94 9.40 -9.29
C PHE A 131 14.62 10.08 -10.49
N GLY A 132 14.02 9.98 -11.68
CA GLY A 132 14.55 10.56 -12.92
C GLY A 132 15.76 9.82 -13.50
N LEU A 133 16.23 8.74 -12.87
CA LEU A 133 17.30 7.88 -13.40
C LEU A 133 16.70 6.71 -14.16
N VAL A 134 17.21 6.45 -15.37
CA VAL A 134 16.82 5.29 -16.18
C VAL A 134 17.51 4.03 -15.64
N TYR A 135 16.75 2.96 -15.50
CA TYR A 135 17.20 1.60 -15.22
C TYR A 135 16.70 0.69 -16.34
N VAL A 136 17.42 -0.41 -16.57
CA VAL A 136 17.07 -1.42 -17.58
C VAL A 136 17.30 -2.81 -17.01
N ASN A 137 16.34 -3.71 -17.24
CA ASN A 137 16.56 -5.14 -17.09
C ASN A 137 17.22 -5.65 -18.38
N CYS A 138 18.55 -5.62 -18.44
CA CYS A 138 19.28 -5.77 -19.70
C CYS A 138 18.94 -7.06 -20.44
N LYS A 139 18.56 -6.98 -21.73
CA LYS A 139 18.24 -8.19 -22.52
C LYS A 139 19.42 -9.15 -22.72
N VAL A 140 20.66 -8.65 -22.64
CA VAL A 140 21.89 -9.42 -22.85
C VAL A 140 22.36 -10.10 -21.57
N CYS A 141 22.63 -9.33 -20.51
CA CYS A 141 23.15 -9.91 -19.27
C CYS A 141 22.08 -10.29 -18.25
N ILE A 142 20.80 -9.93 -18.47
CA ILE A 142 19.65 -10.24 -17.59
C ILE A 142 19.87 -9.70 -16.17
N VAL A 143 20.62 -8.60 -16.06
CA VAL A 143 20.89 -7.91 -14.79
C VAL A 143 20.29 -6.52 -14.88
N VAL A 144 19.63 -6.11 -13.80
CA VAL A 144 19.15 -4.73 -13.63
C VAL A 144 20.34 -3.80 -13.44
N LYS A 145 20.49 -2.83 -14.33
CA LYS A 145 21.55 -1.82 -14.27
C LYS A 145 21.00 -0.44 -14.58
N ARG A 146 21.77 0.58 -14.24
CA ARG A 146 21.53 1.93 -14.72
C ARG A 146 21.56 1.94 -16.25
N GLY A 147 20.52 2.46 -16.86
CA GLY A 147 20.40 2.64 -18.31
C GLY A 147 21.13 3.90 -18.79
N MET A 148 21.23 4.04 -20.10
CA MET A 148 21.78 5.25 -20.73
C MET A 148 20.79 6.41 -20.63
N LYS A 149 21.23 7.56 -20.11
CA LYS A 149 20.38 8.76 -19.93
C LYS A 149 19.80 9.28 -21.26
N GLU A 150 20.58 9.22 -22.33
CA GLU A 150 20.25 9.83 -23.62
C GLU A 150 19.34 8.96 -24.50
N ARG A 151 19.14 7.69 -24.16
CA ARG A 151 18.33 6.75 -24.95
C ARG A 151 17.16 6.23 -24.13
N ARG A 152 16.01 6.91 -24.22
CA ARG A 152 14.74 6.36 -23.72
C ARG A 152 14.46 5.04 -24.45
N GLY A 153 14.05 4.01 -23.71
CA GLY A 153 13.76 2.68 -24.28
C GLY A 153 15.01 1.85 -24.59
N CYS A 154 16.18 2.16 -23.99
CA CYS A 154 17.35 1.32 -24.16
C CYS A 154 17.14 -0.04 -23.49
N GLU A 155 17.11 -1.12 -24.28
CA GLU A 155 16.92 -2.50 -23.81
C GLU A 155 18.21 -3.15 -23.27
N VAL A 156 19.33 -2.44 -23.38
CA VAL A 156 20.68 -2.96 -23.11
C VAL A 156 21.39 -2.04 -22.12
N CYS A 157 22.09 -2.60 -21.15
CA CYS A 157 22.88 -1.79 -20.22
C CYS A 157 24.14 -1.22 -20.91
N PRO A 158 24.71 -0.11 -20.39
CA PRO A 158 25.92 0.51 -20.96
C PRO A 158 27.06 -0.50 -21.19
N GLY A 159 27.40 -1.31 -20.18
CA GLY A 159 28.49 -2.27 -20.30
C GLY A 159 28.26 -3.40 -21.32
N CYS A 160 27.02 -3.73 -21.68
CA CYS A 160 26.75 -4.69 -22.78
C CYS A 160 26.77 -3.99 -24.14
N TRP A 161 26.32 -2.74 -24.19
CA TRP A 161 26.37 -1.91 -25.38
C TRP A 161 27.80 -1.63 -25.82
N ASP A 162 28.66 -1.18 -24.90
CA ASP A 162 30.06 -0.82 -25.19
C ASP A 162 30.87 -2.02 -25.70
N LYS A 163 30.44 -3.24 -25.31
CA LYS A 163 30.99 -4.51 -25.82
C LYS A 163 30.42 -4.94 -27.17
N GLY A 164 29.63 -4.09 -27.82
CA GLY A 164 28.98 -4.37 -29.11
C GLY A 164 27.82 -5.37 -29.06
N LYS A 165 27.40 -5.84 -27.87
CA LYS A 165 26.39 -6.90 -27.73
C LYS A 165 24.94 -6.39 -27.85
N GLY A 166 24.76 -5.09 -28.02
CA GLY A 166 23.45 -4.44 -28.14
C GLY A 166 22.94 -4.24 -29.57
N ARG A 167 23.76 -4.56 -30.58
CA ARG A 167 23.38 -4.57 -32.00
C ARG A 167 22.84 -5.97 -32.33
N ILE A 168 21.56 -6.20 -32.09
CA ILE A 168 20.82 -7.37 -32.58
C ILE A 168 19.60 -6.81 -33.28
#